data_AF-A0A1L5KTJ9-F1
#
_entry.id   AF-A0A1L5KTJ9-F1
#
_cell.length_a   1.000
_cell.length_b   1.000
_cell.length_c   1.000
_cell.angle_alpha   90.00
_cell.angle_beta   90.00
_cell.angle_gamma   90.00
#
_symmetry.space_group_name_H-M   'P 1'
#
loop_
_entity.id
_entity.type
_entity.pdbx_description
1 polymer ?
#
loop_
_entity_poly.entity_id
_entity_poly.type
_entity_poly.pdbx_seq_one_letter_code
_entity_poly.pdbx_strand_id
1 'polypeptide(L)'
;MAVFQNVPGALRYMLEITAEKYKLDYILLDMSPSISATNANILMQSDYFFIPCAPDYFCYMAIESLSDTFPKWRQAYQKMAQLDAFKKAIYKMKTTPPTFIGTIQQRYRPRNGLPAKAFAEWIDNINRLVCESLVPSLKACGMCVAEEKTECFLEPYNLANISDFNSLIAQAQEHRVPVFLLTKEQVGKTGRVWDNMEKSRDEFHSTFKTLAERIVQITE
;
A
#
# COMPACT_ATOMS: atom_id res chain seq x y z
N MET A 1 18.42 -11.69 -30.19
CA MET A 1 18.49 -12.20 -28.81
C MET A 1 18.66 -11.09 -27.75
N ALA A 2 18.14 -9.87 -27.98
CA ALA A 2 18.40 -8.69 -27.13
C ALA A 2 17.18 -8.20 -26.33
N VAL A 3 15.96 -8.68 -26.62
CA VAL A 3 14.72 -8.13 -26.03
C VAL A 3 14.62 -8.43 -24.53
N PHE A 4 15.04 -9.61 -24.08
CA PHE A 4 14.95 -10.01 -22.66
C PHE A 4 16.05 -9.43 -21.76
N GLN A 5 17.09 -8.80 -22.34
CA GLN A 5 18.16 -8.17 -21.55
C GLN A 5 17.71 -6.84 -20.91
N ASN A 6 16.57 -6.29 -21.35
CA ASN A 6 16.12 -4.95 -21.00
C ASN A 6 15.04 -4.93 -19.90
N VAL A 7 14.58 -6.08 -19.39
CA VAL A 7 13.21 -6.17 -18.87
C VAL A 7 13.02 -5.93 -17.37
N PRO A 8 14.01 -6.07 -16.46
CA PRO A 8 13.69 -5.69 -15.08
C PRO A 8 13.62 -4.17 -14.92
N GLY A 9 14.62 -3.43 -15.43
CA GLY A 9 14.73 -1.97 -15.27
C GLY A 9 13.84 -1.13 -16.19
N ALA A 10 13.31 -1.69 -17.29
CA ALA A 10 12.54 -0.92 -18.28
C ALA A 10 11.31 -0.22 -17.70
N LEU A 11 10.59 -0.89 -16.80
CA LEU A 11 9.41 -0.30 -16.15
C LEU A 11 9.80 0.95 -15.36
N ARG A 12 10.84 0.85 -14.52
CA ARG A 12 11.32 1.97 -13.71
C ARG A 12 11.73 3.13 -14.60
N TYR A 13 12.53 2.85 -15.63
CA TYR A 13 12.98 3.87 -16.57
C TYR A 13 11.81 4.60 -17.23
N MET A 14 10.79 3.86 -17.68
CA MET A 14 9.58 4.45 -18.27
C MET A 14 8.83 5.35 -17.28
N LEU A 15 8.74 4.94 -16.02
CA LEU A 15 8.11 5.75 -14.97
C LEU A 15 8.94 7.01 -14.65
N GLU A 16 10.27 6.90 -14.56
CA GLU A 16 11.17 8.02 -14.29
C GLU A 16 11.12 9.09 -15.39
N ILE A 17 11.23 8.71 -16.68
CA ILE A 17 11.12 9.68 -17.78
C ILE A 17 9.72 10.31 -17.87
N THR A 18 8.68 9.59 -17.43
CA THR A 18 7.32 10.12 -17.35
C THR A 18 7.19 11.12 -16.20
N ALA A 19 7.75 10.80 -15.03
CA ALA A 19 7.81 11.70 -13.89
C ALA A 19 8.55 13.00 -14.22
N GLU A 20 9.71 12.90 -14.88
CA GLU A 20 10.48 14.07 -15.32
C GLU A 20 9.68 14.95 -16.28
N LYS A 21 9.04 14.35 -17.30
CA LYS A 21 8.27 15.07 -18.31
C LYS A 21 7.08 15.82 -17.71
N TYR A 22 6.36 15.19 -16.80
CA TYR A 22 5.13 15.74 -16.21
C TYR A 22 5.33 16.38 -14.83
N LYS A 23 6.56 16.42 -14.32
CA LYS A 23 6.93 16.92 -12.99
C LYS A 23 6.10 16.25 -11.88
N LEU A 24 6.09 14.92 -11.90
CA LEU A 24 5.39 14.12 -10.89
C LEU A 24 6.31 13.88 -9.70
N ASP A 25 5.87 14.28 -8.50
CA ASP A 25 6.60 14.00 -7.25
C ASP A 25 6.38 12.55 -6.79
N TYR A 26 5.21 11.98 -7.05
CA TYR A 26 4.82 10.63 -6.64
C TYR A 26 4.16 9.87 -7.79
N ILE A 27 4.47 8.58 -7.86
CA ILE A 27 3.78 7.60 -8.72
C ILE A 27 3.25 6.49 -7.83
N LEU A 28 1.93 6.29 -7.81
CA LEU A 28 1.29 5.18 -7.11
C LEU A 28 1.10 4.01 -8.06
N LEU A 29 1.59 2.84 -7.67
CA LEU A 29 1.48 1.60 -8.45
C LEU A 29 0.53 0.65 -7.72
N ASP A 30 -0.66 0.45 -8.28
CA ASP A 30 -1.61 -0.56 -7.80
C ASP A 30 -1.28 -1.92 -8.42
N MET A 31 -1.11 -2.93 -7.58
CA MET A 31 -0.62 -4.24 -7.97
C MET A 31 -1.71 -5.31 -7.82
N SER A 32 -1.71 -6.27 -8.75
CA SER A 32 -2.57 -7.46 -8.60
C SER A 32 -2.24 -8.22 -7.31
N PRO A 33 -3.18 -8.98 -6.70
CA PRO A 33 -2.95 -9.70 -5.45
C PRO A 33 -2.04 -10.95 -5.61
N SER A 34 -1.44 -11.17 -6.78
CA SER A 34 -0.72 -12.41 -7.10
C SER A 34 0.74 -12.41 -6.63
N ILE A 35 1.25 -13.56 -6.20
CA ILE A 35 2.69 -13.79 -6.03
C ILE A 35 3.25 -14.19 -7.39
N SER A 36 3.70 -13.21 -8.18
CA SER A 36 4.16 -13.42 -9.56
C SER A 36 5.49 -12.73 -9.85
N ALA A 37 6.20 -13.18 -10.89
CA ALA A 37 7.46 -12.56 -11.32
C ALA A 37 7.27 -11.09 -11.75
N THR A 38 6.11 -10.77 -12.34
CA THR A 38 5.74 -9.39 -12.70
C THR A 38 5.64 -8.52 -11.46
N ASN A 39 4.91 -8.98 -10.43
CA ASN A 39 4.77 -8.25 -9.19
C ASN A 39 6.10 -8.13 -8.44
N ALA A 40 6.92 -9.18 -8.44
CA ALA A 40 8.28 -9.10 -7.91
C ALA A 40 9.10 -8.02 -8.62
N ASN A 41 9.00 -7.90 -9.95
CA ASN A 41 9.72 -6.87 -10.70
C ASN A 41 9.22 -5.48 -10.36
N ILE A 42 7.90 -5.26 -10.38
CA ILE A 42 7.29 -3.98 -10.02
C ILE A 42 7.77 -3.54 -8.64
N LEU A 43 7.60 -4.39 -7.62
CA LEU A 43 7.98 -4.08 -6.25
C LEU A 43 9.48 -3.81 -6.12
N MET A 44 10.33 -4.67 -6.68
CA MET A 44 11.80 -4.50 -6.58
C MET A 44 12.33 -3.28 -7.33
N GLN A 45 11.55 -2.71 -8.25
CA GLN A 45 11.86 -1.45 -8.91
C GLN A 45 11.26 -0.21 -8.20
N SER A 46 10.38 -0.39 -7.22
CA SER A 46 9.75 0.69 -6.45
C SER A 46 10.67 1.28 -5.38
N ASP A 47 10.32 2.49 -4.91
CA ASP A 47 11.00 3.18 -3.81
C ASP A 47 10.45 2.79 -2.44
N TYR A 48 9.13 2.80 -2.32
CA TYR A 48 8.43 2.47 -1.08
C TYR A 48 7.25 1.55 -1.38
N PHE A 49 6.77 0.87 -0.35
CA PHE A 49 5.52 0.12 -0.42
C PHE A 49 4.82 0.07 0.93
N PHE A 50 3.49 0.01 0.89
CA PHE A 50 2.63 -0.28 2.03
C PHE A 50 1.69 -1.44 1.67
N ILE A 51 1.13 -2.10 2.68
CA ILE A 51 0.25 -3.25 2.47
C ILE A 51 -1.16 -2.93 2.98
N PRO A 52 -2.19 -2.93 2.12
CA PRO A 52 -3.57 -2.88 2.59
C PRO A 52 -3.93 -4.19 3.28
N CYS A 53 -4.50 -4.09 4.48
CA CYS A 53 -4.90 -5.21 5.31
C CYS A 53 -6.42 -5.21 5.51
N ALA A 54 -7.05 -6.37 5.36
CA ALA A 54 -8.45 -6.57 5.73
C ALA A 54 -8.53 -7.44 7.00
N PRO A 55 -9.54 -7.23 7.87
CA PRO A 55 -9.67 -7.96 9.13
C PRO A 55 -10.26 -9.36 8.93
N ASP A 56 -9.53 -10.21 8.22
CA ASP A 56 -9.93 -11.58 7.92
C ASP A 56 -8.75 -12.56 7.88
N TYR A 57 -9.09 -13.86 7.88
CA TYR A 57 -8.12 -14.95 7.85
C TYR A 57 -7.26 -14.98 6.59
N PHE A 58 -7.81 -14.60 5.43
CA PHE A 58 -7.05 -14.61 4.18
C PHE A 58 -5.96 -13.55 4.17
N CYS A 59 -6.25 -12.37 4.73
CA CYS A 59 -5.25 -11.34 4.94
C CYS A 59 -4.16 -11.80 5.91
N TYR A 60 -4.53 -12.48 7.01
CA TYR A 60 -3.56 -13.04 7.94
C TYR A 60 -2.59 -14.00 7.23
N MET A 61 -3.13 -14.98 6.48
CA MET A 61 -2.33 -15.93 5.70
C MET A 61 -1.47 -15.25 4.63
N ALA A 62 -1.99 -14.18 4.01
CA ALA A 62 -1.24 -13.41 3.03
C ALA A 62 -0.04 -12.71 3.68
N ILE A 63 -0.20 -12.04 4.82
CA ILE A 63 0.90 -11.40 5.54
C ILE A 63 1.96 -12.44 5.95
N GLU A 64 1.54 -13.60 6.46
CA GLU A 64 2.45 -14.70 6.80
C GLU A 64 3.25 -15.17 5.57
N SER A 65 2.58 -15.35 4.43
CA SER A 65 3.25 -15.72 3.17
C SER A 65 4.22 -14.65 2.67
N LEU A 66 3.88 -13.37 2.84
CA LEU A 66 4.72 -12.24 2.43
C LEU A 66 5.99 -12.13 3.29
N SER A 67 5.93 -12.48 4.58
CA SER A 67 7.09 -12.55 5.46
C SER A 67 8.19 -13.46 4.89
N ASP A 68 7.83 -14.53 4.21
CA ASP A 68 8.79 -15.44 3.56
C ASP A 68 9.12 -15.04 2.12
N THR A 69 8.16 -14.45 1.42
CA THR A 69 8.26 -14.18 -0.03
C THR A 69 9.14 -12.98 -0.34
N PHE A 70 9.00 -11.88 0.40
CA PHE A 70 9.76 -10.66 0.14
C PHE A 70 11.28 -10.83 0.28
N PRO A 71 11.82 -11.50 1.32
CA PRO A 71 13.26 -11.78 1.40
C PRO A 71 13.78 -12.62 0.22
N LYS A 72 12.99 -13.60 -0.24
CA LYS A 72 13.35 -14.43 -1.40
C LYS A 72 13.43 -13.60 -2.67
N TRP A 73 12.46 -12.72 -2.90
CA TRP A 73 12.49 -11.77 -4.02
C TRP A 73 13.69 -10.83 -3.93
N ARG A 74 13.95 -10.25 -2.76
CA ARG A 74 15.13 -9.41 -2.54
C ARG A 74 16.42 -10.14 -2.89
N GLN A 75 16.61 -11.34 -2.36
CA GLN A 75 17.81 -12.13 -2.62
C GLN A 75 17.95 -12.47 -4.12
N ALA A 76 16.85 -12.85 -4.78
CA ALA A 76 16.86 -13.15 -6.21
C ALA A 76 17.27 -11.93 -7.03
N TYR A 77 16.72 -10.75 -6.74
CA TYR A 77 17.04 -9.51 -7.45
C TYR A 77 18.45 -9.01 -7.15
N GLN A 78 18.96 -9.19 -5.93
CA GLN A 78 20.36 -8.93 -5.61
C GLN A 78 21.30 -9.78 -6.47
N LYS A 79 21.04 -11.09 -6.57
CA LYS A 79 21.83 -11.99 -7.43
C LYS A 79 21.71 -11.61 -8.90
N MET A 80 20.50 -11.31 -9.37
CA MET A 80 20.24 -10.91 -10.75
C MET A 80 21.01 -9.64 -11.12
N ALA A 81 21.02 -8.63 -10.25
CA ALA A 81 21.76 -7.38 -10.46
C ALA A 81 23.28 -7.57 -10.57
N GLN A 82 23.83 -8.70 -10.10
CA GLN A 82 25.26 -9.00 -10.22
C GLN A 82 25.66 -9.63 -11.55
N LEU A 83 24.71 -10.14 -12.34
CA LEU A 83 25.00 -10.78 -13.62
C LEU A 83 25.38 -9.73 -14.68
N ASP A 84 26.41 -10.04 -15.48
CA ASP A 84 26.91 -9.13 -16.51
C ASP A 84 25.85 -8.68 -17.51
N ALA A 85 24.90 -9.56 -17.83
CA ALA A 85 23.78 -9.26 -18.72
C ALA A 85 22.94 -8.08 -18.20
N PHE A 86 22.71 -7.99 -16.89
CA PHE A 86 21.92 -6.91 -16.27
C PHE A 86 22.78 -5.70 -15.91
N LYS A 87 24.06 -5.90 -15.56
CA LYS A 87 25.02 -4.78 -15.41
C LYS A 87 25.20 -3.98 -16.69
N LYS A 88 25.20 -4.66 -17.84
CA LYS A 88 25.37 -4.05 -19.18
C LYS A 88 24.03 -3.69 -19.85
N ALA A 89 22.90 -3.98 -19.21
CA ALA A 89 21.58 -3.65 -19.75
C ALA A 89 21.42 -2.13 -19.96
N ILE A 90 20.62 -1.77 -20.96
CA ILE A 90 20.29 -0.37 -21.28
C ILE A 90 19.51 0.24 -20.11
N TYR A 91 18.47 -0.45 -19.66
CA TYR A 91 17.69 -0.03 -18.50
C TYR A 91 18.25 -0.68 -17.24
N LYS A 92 18.81 0.15 -16.36
CA LYS A 92 19.43 -0.33 -15.12
C LYS A 92 18.36 -0.80 -14.14
N MET A 93 18.66 -1.89 -13.46
CA MET A 93 17.89 -2.31 -12.31
C MET A 93 18.20 -1.38 -11.14
N LYS A 94 17.18 -1.11 -10.32
CA LYS A 94 17.38 -0.44 -9.05
C LYS A 94 18.36 -1.23 -8.16
N THR A 95 19.31 -0.51 -7.54
CA THR A 95 20.36 -1.10 -6.70
C THR A 95 19.93 -1.28 -5.24
N THR A 96 19.10 -0.36 -4.75
CA THR A 96 18.49 -0.42 -3.42
C THR A 96 17.15 -1.15 -3.47
N PRO A 97 16.75 -1.86 -2.40
CA PRO A 97 15.43 -2.46 -2.34
C PRO A 97 14.35 -1.40 -2.08
N PRO A 98 13.07 -1.75 -2.26
CA PRO A 98 11.97 -0.91 -1.80
C PRO A 98 11.88 -0.96 -0.26
N THR A 99 11.43 0.14 0.34
CA THR A 99 11.26 0.27 1.79
C THR A 99 9.79 0.09 2.18
N PHE A 100 9.52 -0.83 3.11
CA PHE A 100 8.21 -0.99 3.72
C PHE A 100 7.93 0.17 4.65
N ILE A 101 6.85 0.91 4.37
CA ILE A 101 6.45 2.08 5.13
C ILE A 101 5.20 1.87 5.99
N GLY A 102 4.61 0.66 5.98
CA GLY A 102 3.51 0.32 6.88
C GLY A 102 2.33 -0.38 6.23
N THR A 103 1.27 -0.55 7.00
CA THR A 103 0.00 -1.15 6.60
C THR A 103 -1.12 -0.11 6.63
N ILE A 104 -2.20 -0.39 5.89
CA ILE A 104 -3.45 0.38 5.96
C ILE A 104 -4.56 -0.60 6.31
N GLN A 105 -5.21 -0.41 7.44
CA GLN A 105 -6.34 -1.25 7.84
C GLN A 105 -7.60 -0.82 7.11
N GLN A 106 -8.20 -1.74 6.36
CA GLN A 106 -9.44 -1.53 5.60
C GLN A 106 -10.63 -2.15 6.32
N ARG A 107 -11.85 -1.75 5.93
CA ARG A 107 -13.12 -2.22 6.53
C ARG A 107 -13.15 -2.02 8.05
N TYR A 108 -12.47 -1.00 8.54
CA TYR A 108 -12.42 -0.68 9.95
C TYR A 108 -13.81 -0.30 10.47
N ARG A 109 -14.27 -0.96 11.53
CA ARG A 109 -15.57 -0.68 12.16
C ARG A 109 -15.33 -0.21 13.60
N PRO A 110 -15.58 1.08 13.91
CA PRO A 110 -15.53 1.57 15.29
C PRO A 110 -16.44 0.72 16.18
N ARG A 111 -15.94 0.34 17.35
CA ARG A 111 -16.54 -0.66 18.27
C ARG A 111 -18.02 -0.38 18.54
N ASN A 112 -18.91 -1.27 18.08
CA ASN A 112 -20.25 -1.52 18.64
C ASN A 112 -20.80 -2.88 18.15
N GLY A 113 -21.11 -3.79 19.08
CA GLY A 113 -21.72 -5.11 18.80
C GLY A 113 -20.74 -6.30 18.74
N LEU A 114 -21.29 -7.53 18.77
CA LEU A 114 -20.52 -8.78 18.69
C LEU A 114 -19.67 -8.91 17.40
N PRO A 115 -20.16 -8.53 16.19
CA PRO A 115 -19.34 -8.57 14.98
C PRO A 115 -18.14 -7.63 15.05
N ALA A 116 -18.26 -6.48 15.72
CA ALA A 116 -17.16 -5.54 15.88
C ALA A 116 -16.02 -6.10 16.76
N LYS A 117 -16.32 -7.03 17.68
CA LYS A 117 -15.30 -7.70 18.50
C LYS A 117 -14.45 -8.67 17.67
N ALA A 118 -15.08 -9.53 16.87
CA ALA A 118 -14.37 -10.48 16.01
C ALA A 118 -13.47 -9.75 14.97
N PHE A 119 -13.95 -8.62 14.43
CA PHE A 119 -13.13 -7.77 13.56
C PHE A 119 -11.94 -7.16 14.30
N ALA A 120 -12.15 -6.67 15.53
CA ALA A 120 -11.06 -6.14 16.36
C ALA A 120 -10.00 -7.22 16.67
N GLU A 121 -10.42 -8.44 16.98
CA GLU A 121 -9.49 -9.56 17.20
C GLU A 121 -8.64 -9.87 15.96
N TRP A 122 -9.23 -9.84 14.75
CA TRP A 122 -8.47 -9.99 13.52
C TRP A 122 -7.48 -8.84 13.30
N ILE A 123 -7.89 -7.59 13.55
CA ILE A 123 -7.00 -6.43 13.46
C ILE A 123 -5.81 -6.60 14.41
N ASP A 124 -6.07 -6.96 15.67
CA ASP A 124 -5.03 -7.16 16.68
C ASP A 124 -4.08 -8.30 16.28
N ASN A 125 -4.61 -9.41 15.78
CA ASN A 125 -3.81 -10.53 15.29
C ASN A 125 -2.95 -10.17 14.08
N ILE A 126 -3.49 -9.42 13.12
CA ILE A 126 -2.75 -8.97 11.93
C ILE A 126 -1.66 -7.96 12.32
N ASN A 127 -1.99 -6.97 13.16
CA ASN A 127 -1.01 -6.01 13.67
C ASN A 127 0.13 -6.71 14.41
N ARG A 128 -0.20 -7.72 15.23
CA ARG A 128 0.80 -8.55 15.91
C ARG A 128 1.66 -9.34 14.92
N LEU A 129 1.07 -9.99 13.93
CA LEU A 129 1.80 -10.71 12.89
C LEU A 129 2.74 -9.80 12.10
N VAL A 130 2.31 -8.57 11.79
CA VAL A 130 3.16 -7.57 11.12
C VAL A 130 4.38 -7.26 11.99
N CYS A 131 4.20 -7.00 13.28
CA CYS A 131 5.28 -6.65 14.20
C CYS A 131 6.20 -7.83 14.55
N GLU A 132 5.66 -9.04 14.69
CA GLU A 132 6.39 -10.23 15.16
C GLU A 132 7.03 -11.03 14.03
N SER A 133 6.52 -10.94 12.79
CA SER A 133 6.99 -11.73 11.65
C SER A 133 7.43 -10.88 10.47
N LEU A 134 6.52 -10.08 9.89
CA LEU A 134 6.80 -9.35 8.65
C LEU A 134 7.93 -8.33 8.82
N VAL A 135 7.82 -7.46 9.83
CA VAL A 135 8.80 -6.40 10.09
C VAL A 135 10.19 -6.97 10.38
N PRO A 136 10.37 -7.96 11.29
CA PRO A 136 11.67 -8.60 11.50
C PRO A 136 12.27 -9.18 10.22
N SER A 137 11.45 -9.85 9.40
CA SER A 137 11.89 -10.43 8.12
C SER A 137 12.35 -9.37 7.12
N LEU A 138 11.63 -8.26 7.04
CA LEU A 138 11.98 -7.13 6.16
C LEU A 138 13.20 -6.35 6.67
N LYS A 139 13.32 -6.14 7.98
CA LYS A 139 14.51 -5.53 8.60
C LYS A 139 15.77 -6.34 8.28
N ALA A 140 15.71 -7.66 8.39
CA ALA A 140 16.82 -8.54 8.09
C ALA A 140 17.35 -8.45 6.65
N CYS A 141 16.53 -7.99 5.70
CA CYS A 141 16.94 -7.80 4.30
C CYS A 141 16.98 -6.32 3.84
N GLY A 142 16.92 -5.38 4.79
CA GLY A 142 17.04 -3.93 4.53
C GLY A 142 15.85 -3.34 3.78
N MET A 143 14.66 -3.90 3.98
CA MET A 143 13.41 -3.51 3.31
C MET A 143 12.40 -2.85 4.25
N CYS A 144 12.83 -2.34 5.40
CA CYS A 144 11.92 -1.76 6.40
C CYS A 144 12.36 -0.33 6.74
N VAL A 145 11.38 0.54 6.97
CA VAL A 145 11.62 1.92 7.42
C VAL A 145 12.43 1.95 8.72
N ALA A 146 13.23 3.01 8.88
CA ALA A 146 13.99 3.25 10.10
C ALA A 146 13.07 3.46 11.31
N GLU A 147 13.55 3.06 12.50
CA GLU A 147 12.78 3.11 13.75
C GLU A 147 12.42 4.54 14.20
N GLU A 148 13.13 5.54 13.69
CA GLU A 148 12.96 6.96 14.00
C GLU A 148 11.67 7.55 13.42
N LYS A 149 11.01 6.89 12.46
CA LYS A 149 9.74 7.36 11.85
C LYS A 149 8.48 6.90 12.61
N THR A 150 8.61 6.49 13.88
CA THR A 150 7.50 5.93 14.68
C THR A 150 6.34 6.92 14.90
N GLU A 151 6.61 8.22 14.93
CA GLU A 151 5.61 9.29 15.07
C GLU A 151 4.63 9.37 13.89
N CYS A 152 4.97 8.77 12.75
CA CYS A 152 4.13 8.78 11.56
C CYS A 152 2.99 7.74 11.61
N PHE A 153 2.94 6.88 12.63
CA PHE A 153 1.97 5.78 12.73
C PHE A 153 0.90 6.02 13.78
N LEU A 154 -0.31 5.49 13.55
CA LEU A 154 -1.37 5.43 14.57
C LEU A 154 -1.05 4.41 15.67
N GLU A 155 -0.55 3.27 15.22
CA GLU A 155 -0.10 2.12 15.98
C GLU A 155 1.13 1.59 15.23
N PRO A 156 2.03 0.81 15.84
CA PRO A 156 3.27 0.37 15.18
C PRO A 156 3.04 -0.13 13.74
N TYR A 157 3.63 0.59 12.78
CA TYR A 157 3.52 0.34 11.33
C TYR A 157 2.12 0.46 10.70
N ASN A 158 1.09 0.90 11.43
CA ASN A 158 -0.25 1.18 10.88
C ASN A 158 -0.39 2.66 10.49
N LEU A 159 -0.52 2.92 9.19
CA LEU A 159 -0.59 4.27 8.62
C LEU A 159 -1.99 4.88 8.73
N ALA A 160 -3.05 4.08 8.60
CA ALA A 160 -4.42 4.57 8.62
C ALA A 160 -5.43 3.43 8.82
N ASN A 161 -6.54 3.78 9.48
CA ASN A 161 -7.73 2.93 9.58
C ASN A 161 -8.82 3.52 8.67
N ILE A 162 -9.17 2.81 7.61
CA ILE A 162 -10.17 3.21 6.62
C ILE A 162 -11.42 2.35 6.81
N SER A 163 -12.52 3.00 7.18
CA SER A 163 -13.82 2.36 7.29
C SER A 163 -14.42 2.00 5.94
N ASP A 164 -15.39 1.09 5.95
CA ASP A 164 -16.15 0.75 4.74
C ASP A 164 -16.92 1.97 4.24
N PHE A 165 -16.81 2.27 2.94
CA PHE A 165 -17.53 3.37 2.30
C PHE A 165 -19.05 3.13 2.24
N ASN A 166 -19.51 1.91 2.52
CA ASN A 166 -20.91 1.50 2.51
C ASN A 166 -21.59 1.90 1.18
N SER A 167 -22.73 2.59 1.23
CA SER A 167 -23.47 3.02 0.04
C SER A 167 -22.82 4.18 -0.71
N LEU A 168 -21.84 4.89 -0.13
CA LEU A 168 -21.16 5.99 -0.81
C LEU A 168 -20.27 5.51 -1.97
N ILE A 169 -19.70 4.29 -1.89
CA ILE A 169 -18.83 3.80 -2.97
C ILE A 169 -19.57 3.61 -4.29
N ALA A 170 -20.82 3.14 -4.23
CA ALA A 170 -21.64 2.95 -5.42
C ALA A 170 -21.90 4.29 -6.12
N GLN A 171 -22.21 5.33 -5.34
CA GLN A 171 -22.43 6.68 -5.88
C GLN A 171 -21.14 7.31 -6.42
N ALA A 172 -20.02 7.12 -5.73
CA ALA A 172 -18.71 7.59 -6.18
C ALA A 172 -18.32 6.98 -7.53
N GLN A 173 -18.54 5.67 -7.70
CA GLN A 173 -18.28 4.96 -8.95
C GLN A 173 -19.22 5.40 -10.07
N GLU A 174 -20.51 5.54 -9.78
CA GLU A 174 -21.53 6.01 -10.73
C GLU A 174 -21.18 7.40 -11.28
N HIS A 175 -20.79 8.32 -10.41
CA HIS A 175 -20.46 9.71 -10.77
C HIS A 175 -18.99 9.94 -11.09
N ARG A 176 -18.13 8.92 -10.96
CA ARG A 176 -16.69 8.96 -11.22
C ARG A 176 -15.97 10.06 -10.46
N VAL A 177 -16.37 10.28 -9.21
CA VAL A 177 -15.72 11.22 -8.29
C VAL A 177 -15.18 10.47 -7.07
N PRO A 178 -14.08 10.94 -6.45
CA PRO A 178 -13.67 10.45 -5.14
C PRO A 178 -14.83 10.48 -4.15
N VAL A 179 -14.91 9.50 -3.25
CA VAL A 179 -15.99 9.40 -2.24
C VAL A 179 -16.16 10.71 -1.47
N PHE A 180 -15.05 11.35 -1.10
CA PHE A 180 -15.05 12.59 -0.34
C PHE A 180 -15.48 13.85 -1.14
N LEU A 181 -15.64 13.75 -2.46
CA LEU A 181 -16.13 14.82 -3.34
C LEU A 181 -17.61 14.64 -3.74
N LEU A 182 -18.29 13.62 -3.23
CA LEU A 182 -19.70 13.41 -3.50
C LEU A 182 -20.56 14.58 -3.00
N THR A 183 -21.34 15.12 -3.92
CA THR A 183 -22.34 16.17 -3.64
C THR A 183 -23.66 15.57 -3.17
N LYS A 184 -24.49 16.41 -2.55
CA LYS A 184 -25.83 16.01 -2.11
C LYS A 184 -26.71 15.57 -3.27
N GLU A 185 -26.61 16.29 -4.37
CA GLU A 185 -27.33 16.07 -5.61
C GLU A 185 -26.98 14.70 -6.21
N GLN A 186 -25.69 14.35 -6.21
CA GLN A 186 -25.21 13.04 -6.68
C GLN A 186 -25.70 11.90 -5.79
N VAL A 187 -25.66 12.06 -4.47
CA VAL A 187 -26.08 10.98 -3.56
C VAL A 187 -27.60 10.79 -3.53
N GLY A 188 -28.37 11.82 -3.88
CA GLY A 188 -29.82 11.73 -4.02
C GLY A 188 -30.56 11.37 -2.72
N LYS A 189 -29.94 11.59 -1.56
CA LYS A 189 -30.54 11.36 -0.23
C LYS A 189 -30.80 12.69 0.47
N THR A 190 -31.78 12.69 1.37
CA THR A 190 -32.21 13.88 2.11
C THR A 190 -32.42 13.58 3.59
N GLY A 191 -32.49 14.64 4.40
CA GLY A 191 -32.68 14.56 5.84
C GLY A 191 -31.54 13.80 6.54
N ARG A 192 -31.85 13.15 7.67
CA ARG A 192 -30.87 12.50 8.54
C ARG A 192 -29.96 11.49 7.84
N VAL A 193 -30.42 10.85 6.76
CA VAL A 193 -29.61 9.91 5.97
C VAL A 193 -28.49 10.66 5.25
N TRP A 194 -28.80 11.81 4.64
CA TRP A 194 -27.80 12.68 4.02
C TRP A 194 -26.83 13.20 5.08
N ASP A 195 -27.32 13.71 6.21
CA ASP A 195 -26.45 14.30 7.23
C ASP A 195 -25.40 13.31 7.75
N ASN A 196 -25.79 12.03 7.93
CA ASN A 196 -24.87 10.97 8.30
C ASN A 196 -23.87 10.62 7.17
N MET A 197 -24.34 10.61 5.92
CA MET A 197 -23.49 10.35 4.75
C MET A 197 -22.48 11.47 4.50
N GLU A 198 -22.90 12.71 4.64
CA GLU A 198 -22.06 13.90 4.57
C GLU A 198 -20.98 13.89 5.65
N LYS A 199 -21.36 13.56 6.89
CA LYS A 199 -20.38 13.39 7.97
C LYS A 199 -19.36 12.30 7.64
N SER A 200 -19.81 11.14 7.18
CA SER A 200 -18.92 10.04 6.79
C SER A 200 -18.01 10.41 5.61
N ARG A 201 -18.53 11.13 4.62
CA ARG A 201 -17.78 11.67 3.48
C ARG A 201 -16.62 12.56 3.96
N ASP A 202 -16.92 13.48 4.86
CA ASP A 202 -15.95 14.45 5.37
C ASP A 202 -14.92 13.78 6.28
N GLU A 203 -15.33 12.77 7.05
CA GLU A 203 -14.41 11.91 7.82
C GLU A 203 -13.43 11.17 6.89
N PHE A 204 -13.89 10.61 5.77
CA PHE A 204 -13.01 10.00 4.78
C PHE A 204 -12.00 11.00 4.21
N HIS A 205 -12.43 12.22 3.90
CA HIS A 205 -11.51 13.27 3.45
C HIS A 205 -10.38 13.50 4.45
N SER A 206 -10.73 13.65 5.74
CA SER A 206 -9.74 13.83 6.81
C SER A 206 -8.80 12.63 6.91
N THR A 207 -9.32 11.40 6.87
CA THR A 207 -8.49 10.18 6.91
C THR A 207 -7.50 10.10 5.75
N PHE A 208 -7.95 10.37 4.52
CA PHE A 208 -7.09 10.33 3.34
C PHE A 208 -6.03 11.43 3.36
N LYS A 209 -6.41 12.64 3.80
CA LYS A 209 -5.46 13.74 3.94
C LYS A 209 -4.35 13.41 4.93
N THR A 210 -4.71 12.92 6.12
CA THR A 210 -3.72 12.52 7.13
C THR A 210 -2.86 11.34 6.67
N LEU A 211 -3.44 10.37 5.95
CA LEU A 211 -2.66 9.29 5.35
C LEU A 211 -1.63 9.82 4.35
N ALA A 212 -2.02 10.75 3.47
CA ALA A 212 -1.11 11.36 2.52
C ALA A 212 0.02 12.14 3.22
N GLU A 213 -0.30 12.93 4.24
CA GLU A 213 0.68 13.67 5.05
C GLU A 213 1.71 12.73 5.70
N ARG A 214 1.26 11.60 6.25
CA ARG A 214 2.16 10.58 6.84
C ARG A 214 3.07 9.94 5.80
N ILE A 215 2.52 9.58 4.63
CA ILE A 215 3.32 9.00 3.55
C ILE A 215 4.42 9.99 3.16
N VAL A 216 4.06 11.26 2.91
CA VAL A 216 5.01 12.33 2.57
C VAL A 216 6.08 12.48 3.65
N GLN A 217 5.71 12.54 4.92
CA GLN A 217 6.67 12.66 6.04
C GLN A 217 7.63 11.47 6.15
N ILE A 218 7.20 10.26 5.74
CA ILE A 218 8.08 9.08 5.75
C ILE A 218 9.03 9.07 4.56
N THR A 219 8.57 9.53 3.39
CA THR A 219 9.31 9.42 2.12
C THR A 219 10.19 10.62 1.81
N GLU A 220 10.02 11.74 2.53
CA GLU A 220 10.88 12.91 2.55
C GLU A 220 11.85 12.91 3.76
#